data_AF-A0A9P1CM55-F1
#
_entry.id   AF-A0A9P1CM55-F1
#
_cell.length_a   1.000
_cell.length_b   1.000
_cell.length_c   1.000
_cell.angle_alpha   90.00
_cell.angle_beta   90.00
_cell.angle_gamma   90.00
#
_symmetry.space_group_name_H-M   'P 1'
#
loop_
_entity.id
_entity.type
_entity.pdbx_description
1 polymer ?
#
loop_
_entity_poly.entity_id
_entity_poly.type
_entity_poly.pdbx_seq_one_letter_code
_entity_poly.pdbx_strand_id
1 'polypeptide(L)'
;MDGSHIKSSIDGLPDLQLDPGPHATCHWMLPKLLAGSFPGDRTEPNHSAKVRSLLDGGVNTFICLQEHGELKRFTPYVTTAETLRKSESTEFPDALEFFHCPIQDNDVTSDDQLLCALRTLVKKLLQGRGVYVHCWGGHGRTGTLICALLVTCYGLSPAEAEDLYNKAERLRGARNGIWPGSAVQREQVERFAGRALDLDGPLLPPLEEPAVFAAPWVVSLEQTTWPARVTTR
;
A
#
# COMPACT_ATOMS: atom_id res chain seq x y z
N MET A 1 -23.42 1.76 -12.37
CA MET A 1 -23.28 3.14 -11.85
C MET A 1 -21.89 3.64 -12.20
N ASP A 2 -21.75 4.85 -12.72
CA ASP A 2 -20.47 5.40 -13.22
C ASP A 2 -19.58 6.00 -12.12
N GLY A 3 -20.05 6.06 -10.87
CA GLY A 3 -19.24 6.42 -9.68
C GLY A 3 -19.01 7.92 -9.50
N SER A 4 -19.37 8.74 -10.50
CA SER A 4 -19.06 10.18 -10.63
C SER A 4 -19.78 11.11 -9.64
N HIS A 5 -20.57 10.59 -8.70
CA HIS A 5 -21.37 11.40 -7.76
C HIS A 5 -21.51 10.83 -6.34
N ILE A 6 -20.72 9.80 -5.97
CA ILE A 6 -20.80 9.23 -4.63
C ILE A 6 -19.92 10.07 -3.70
N LYS A 7 -20.56 10.85 -2.82
CA LYS A 7 -19.89 11.71 -1.84
C LYS A 7 -19.59 10.96 -0.55
N SER A 8 -18.49 11.34 0.10
CA SER A 8 -18.19 10.84 1.44
C SER A 8 -19.11 11.46 2.51
N SER A 9 -19.40 10.70 3.56
CA SER A 9 -19.98 11.18 4.82
C SER A 9 -18.95 11.85 5.75
N ILE A 10 -17.66 11.80 5.40
CA ILE A 10 -16.57 12.42 6.16
C ILE A 10 -16.12 13.69 5.43
N ASP A 11 -16.30 14.84 6.06
CA ASP A 11 -15.88 16.13 5.52
C ASP A 11 -14.38 16.15 5.20
N GLY A 12 -14.04 16.58 3.99
CA GLY A 12 -12.67 16.68 3.50
C GLY A 12 -12.11 15.42 2.84
N LEU A 13 -12.81 14.28 2.90
CA LEU A 13 -12.45 13.14 2.05
C LEU A 13 -12.80 13.45 0.57
N PRO A 14 -11.89 13.16 -0.38
CA PRO A 14 -12.17 13.32 -1.81
C PRO A 14 -13.32 12.45 -2.30
N ASP A 15 -13.95 12.81 -3.42
CA ASP A 15 -14.92 11.95 -4.09
C ASP A 15 -14.24 10.74 -4.78
N LEU A 16 -15.04 9.71 -5.10
CA LEU A 16 -14.58 8.52 -5.81
C LEU A 16 -14.01 8.85 -7.19
N GLN A 17 -12.78 8.42 -7.45
CA GLN A 17 -12.10 8.58 -8.75
C GLN A 17 -11.28 7.32 -9.05
N LEU A 18 -11.86 6.44 -9.87
CA LEU A 18 -11.22 5.21 -10.29
C LEU A 18 -10.35 5.46 -11.52
N ASP A 19 -9.04 5.29 -11.37
CA ASP A 19 -8.07 5.46 -12.46
C ASP A 19 -6.97 4.39 -12.41
N PRO A 20 -6.32 4.05 -13.54
CA PRO A 20 -5.13 3.22 -13.55
C PRO A 20 -4.03 3.81 -12.65
N GLY A 21 -3.35 2.96 -11.89
CA GLY A 21 -2.26 3.39 -11.01
C GLY A 21 -0.94 3.63 -11.75
N PRO A 22 0.09 4.16 -11.06
CA PRO A 22 1.41 4.44 -11.64
C PRO A 22 2.18 3.18 -12.08
N HIS A 23 1.74 1.98 -11.66
CA HIS A 23 2.22 0.72 -12.20
C HIS A 23 1.07 -0.27 -12.42
N ALA A 24 1.30 -1.28 -13.27
CA ALA A 24 0.27 -2.19 -13.77
C ALA A 24 -0.44 -3.05 -12.71
N THR A 25 -0.03 -2.99 -11.44
CA THR A 25 -0.55 -3.84 -10.36
C THR A 25 -1.17 -3.03 -9.21
N CYS A 26 -1.54 -1.78 -9.45
CA CYS A 26 -2.31 -0.92 -8.55
C CYS A 26 -3.30 -0.03 -9.34
N HIS A 27 -4.24 0.58 -8.64
CA HIS A 27 -5.21 1.54 -9.17
C HIS A 27 -5.55 2.60 -8.12
N TRP A 28 -6.00 3.76 -8.59
CA TRP A 28 -6.56 4.81 -7.75
C TRP A 28 -8.01 4.48 -7.39
N MET A 29 -8.34 4.64 -6.11
CA MET A 29 -9.73 4.60 -5.63
C MET A 29 -10.30 6.00 -5.44
N LEU A 30 -9.44 6.91 -4.97
CA LEU A 30 -9.68 8.33 -4.72
C LEU A 30 -8.43 9.09 -5.17
N PRO A 31 -8.51 10.41 -5.38
CA PRO A 31 -7.33 11.26 -5.32
C PRO A 31 -6.50 10.93 -4.08
N LYS A 32 -5.20 10.64 -4.28
CA LYS A 32 -4.25 10.29 -3.21
C LYS A 32 -4.47 8.94 -2.50
N LEU A 33 -5.39 8.08 -2.95
CA LEU A 33 -5.54 6.72 -2.44
C LEU A 33 -5.29 5.68 -3.54
N LEU A 34 -4.19 4.94 -3.41
CA LEU A 34 -3.88 3.78 -4.23
C LEU A 34 -4.14 2.47 -3.47
N ALA A 35 -4.68 1.50 -4.19
CA ALA A 35 -4.81 0.11 -3.76
C ALA A 35 -3.99 -0.77 -4.71
N GLY A 36 -3.18 -1.69 -4.17
CA GLY A 36 -2.37 -2.55 -5.04
C GLY A 36 -1.60 -3.68 -4.38
N SER A 37 -0.80 -4.35 -5.20
CA SER A 37 0.07 -5.47 -4.80
C SER A 37 1.26 -4.99 -3.95
N PHE A 38 2.10 -5.92 -3.49
CA PHE A 38 3.38 -5.60 -2.83
C PHE A 38 4.15 -4.49 -3.60
N PRO A 39 4.62 -3.42 -2.91
CA PRO A 39 5.17 -2.20 -3.52
C PRO A 39 6.58 -2.37 -4.11
N GLY A 40 7.07 -3.60 -4.24
CA GLY A 40 8.33 -3.92 -4.88
C GLY A 40 8.24 -5.15 -5.78
N ASP A 41 9.42 -5.63 -6.17
CA ASP A 41 9.62 -6.85 -6.95
C ASP A 41 10.73 -7.71 -6.32
N ARG A 42 10.97 -8.91 -6.86
CA ARG A 42 12.01 -9.84 -6.43
C ARG A 42 13.40 -9.45 -6.91
N THR A 43 13.50 -8.71 -8.02
CA THR A 43 14.78 -8.39 -8.66
C THR A 43 14.85 -6.93 -9.06
N GLU A 44 16.05 -6.37 -9.04
CA GLU A 44 16.34 -5.10 -9.69
C GLU A 44 16.40 -5.24 -11.23
N PRO A 45 16.08 -4.20 -12.02
CA PRO A 45 15.66 -2.85 -11.57
C PRO A 45 14.16 -2.74 -11.24
N ASN A 46 13.38 -3.82 -11.40
CA ASN A 46 11.92 -3.78 -11.25
C ASN A 46 11.50 -3.41 -9.82
N HIS A 47 12.23 -3.86 -8.81
CA HIS A 47 11.94 -3.54 -7.41
C HIS A 47 12.02 -2.02 -7.17
N SER A 48 13.18 -1.41 -7.41
CA SER A 48 13.37 0.03 -7.19
C SER A 48 12.51 0.88 -8.14
N ALA A 49 12.31 0.45 -9.39
CA ALA A 49 11.45 1.16 -10.34
C ALA A 49 9.99 1.20 -9.88
N LYS A 50 9.48 0.09 -9.35
CA LYS A 50 8.10 0.03 -8.83
C LYS A 50 7.93 0.90 -7.59
N VAL A 51 8.87 0.85 -6.65
CA VAL A 51 8.85 1.72 -5.47
C VAL A 51 8.89 3.19 -5.89
N ARG A 52 9.80 3.58 -6.81
CA ARG A 52 9.88 4.94 -7.35
C ARG A 52 8.57 5.40 -7.97
N SER A 53 7.92 4.56 -8.79
CA SER A 53 6.64 4.93 -9.42
C SER A 53 5.54 5.30 -8.42
N LEU A 54 5.54 4.68 -7.23
CA LEU A 54 4.61 5.03 -6.15
C LEU A 54 4.96 6.39 -5.55
N LEU A 55 6.25 6.64 -5.28
CA LEU A 55 6.72 7.92 -4.74
C LEU A 55 6.46 9.08 -5.71
N ASP A 56 6.73 8.89 -7.01
CA ASP A 56 6.45 9.84 -8.09
C ASP A 56 4.93 10.11 -8.21
N GLY A 57 4.10 9.10 -7.92
CA GLY A 57 2.65 9.23 -7.81
C GLY A 57 2.18 10.00 -6.57
N GLY A 58 3.10 10.51 -5.74
CA GLY A 58 2.80 11.28 -4.53
C GLY A 58 2.55 10.41 -3.29
N VAL A 59 2.84 9.11 -3.32
CA VAL A 59 2.73 8.26 -2.12
C VAL A 59 3.78 8.67 -1.10
N ASN A 60 3.33 8.89 0.14
CA ASN A 60 4.19 9.13 1.30
C ASN A 60 3.69 8.41 2.56
N THR A 61 2.63 7.62 2.47
CA THR A 61 2.14 6.74 3.53
C THR A 61 1.83 5.36 2.96
N PHE A 62 2.35 4.32 3.60
CA PHE A 62 2.11 2.92 3.23
C PHE A 62 1.33 2.21 4.35
N ILE A 63 0.30 1.45 3.99
CA ILE A 63 -0.41 0.56 4.90
C ILE A 63 -0.19 -0.88 4.41
N CYS A 64 0.62 -1.63 5.14
CA CYS A 64 0.96 -3.01 4.86
C CYS A 64 -0.02 -3.96 5.54
N LEU A 65 -0.67 -4.82 4.75
CA LEU A 65 -1.62 -5.83 5.23
C LEU A 65 -1.02 -7.25 5.28
N GLN A 66 0.26 -7.40 4.94
CA GLN A 66 0.95 -8.69 4.99
C GLN A 66 1.48 -8.97 6.40
N GLU A 67 1.48 -10.23 6.81
CA GLU A 67 2.17 -10.65 8.03
C GLU A 67 3.68 -10.44 7.90
N HIS A 68 4.32 -10.18 9.04
CA HIS A 68 5.75 -9.94 9.09
C HIS A 68 6.57 -11.13 8.54
N GLY A 69 6.06 -12.36 8.71
CA GLY A 69 6.67 -13.58 8.14
C GLY A 69 6.60 -13.63 6.61
N GLU A 70 5.59 -13.01 5.98
CA GLU A 70 5.48 -12.92 4.52
C GLU A 70 6.51 -11.92 3.97
N LEU A 71 6.74 -10.80 4.65
CA LEU A 71 7.66 -9.75 4.20
C LEU A 71 9.10 -10.25 4.04
N LYS A 72 9.52 -11.22 4.86
CA LYS A 72 10.84 -11.87 4.78
C LYS A 72 11.11 -12.58 3.44
N ARG A 73 10.08 -12.81 2.63
CA ARG A 73 10.18 -13.46 1.30
C ARG A 73 10.44 -12.49 0.16
N PHE A 74 10.45 -11.18 0.45
CA PHE A 74 10.56 -10.12 -0.55
C PHE A 74 11.77 -9.23 -0.26
N THR A 75 12.25 -8.55 -1.29
CA THR A 75 13.17 -7.43 -1.11
C THR A 75 12.47 -6.35 -0.29
N PRO A 76 13.08 -5.86 0.81
CA PRO A 76 12.47 -4.85 1.67
C PRO A 76 12.22 -3.55 0.89
N TYR A 77 10.98 -3.08 0.87
CA TYR A 77 10.62 -1.87 0.13
C TYR A 77 10.75 -0.60 0.98
N VAL A 78 10.72 -0.73 2.31
CA VAL A 78 10.84 0.42 3.23
C VAL A 78 12.20 1.08 3.05
N THR A 79 13.27 0.28 3.13
CA THR A 79 14.65 0.76 2.94
C THR A 79 14.88 1.33 1.54
N THR A 80 14.32 0.71 0.51
CA THR A 80 14.36 1.21 -0.86
C THR A 80 13.64 2.56 -0.98
N ALA A 81 12.43 2.69 -0.45
CA ALA A 81 11.64 3.92 -0.50
C ALA A 81 12.34 5.07 0.24
N GLU A 82 12.90 4.81 1.42
CA GLU A 82 13.67 5.80 2.17
C GLU A 82 14.95 6.24 1.43
N THR A 83 15.65 5.29 0.81
CA THR A 83 16.87 5.58 0.04
C THR A 83 16.54 6.45 -1.17
N LEU A 84 15.48 6.10 -1.91
CA LEU A 84 15.01 6.89 -3.04
C LEU A 84 14.60 8.29 -2.61
N ARG A 85 13.81 8.43 -1.54
CA ARG A 85 13.39 9.73 -1.01
C ARG A 85 14.58 10.60 -0.58
N LYS A 86 15.61 10.02 0.05
CA LYS A 86 16.83 10.76 0.44
C LYS A 86 17.66 11.22 -0.76
N SER A 87 17.63 10.47 -1.85
CA SER A 87 18.36 10.79 -3.08
C SER A 87 17.70 11.89 -3.91
N GLU A 88 16.41 12.15 -3.67
CA GLU A 88 15.65 13.21 -4.33
C GLU A 88 15.80 14.53 -3.56
N SER A 89 16.25 15.57 -4.26
CA SER A 89 16.58 16.86 -3.66
C SER A 89 15.33 17.60 -3.16
N THR A 90 15.11 17.63 -1.84
CA THR A 90 14.30 18.60 -1.06
C THR A 90 12.84 18.94 -1.46
N GLU A 91 12.29 18.48 -2.57
CA GLU A 91 10.97 18.89 -3.07
C GLU A 91 9.78 18.19 -2.38
N PHE A 92 10.03 17.15 -1.58
CA PHE A 92 8.99 16.47 -0.82
C PHE A 92 9.20 16.70 0.69
N PRO A 93 8.49 17.67 1.30
CA PRO A 93 8.72 18.06 2.69
C PRO A 93 8.30 16.98 3.70
N ASP A 94 7.41 16.06 3.31
CA ASP A 94 6.86 15.07 4.22
C ASP A 94 7.71 13.79 4.29
N ALA A 95 8.06 13.41 5.52
CA ALA A 95 8.68 12.11 5.81
C ALA A 95 7.78 10.95 5.36
N LEU A 96 8.37 9.83 4.95
CA LEU A 96 7.63 8.60 4.66
C LEU A 96 7.09 8.00 5.96
N GLU A 97 5.88 7.47 5.90
CA GLU A 97 5.26 6.75 7.01
C GLU A 97 4.84 5.34 6.56
N PHE A 98 5.07 4.35 7.41
CA PHE A 98 4.73 2.95 7.14
C PHE A 98 3.94 2.42 8.32
N PHE A 99 2.75 1.89 8.07
CA PHE A 99 1.84 1.33 9.06
C PHE A 99 1.60 -0.15 8.81
N HIS A 100 1.32 -0.89 9.87
CA HIS A 100 1.13 -2.33 9.79
C HIS A 100 -0.20 -2.78 10.38
N CYS A 101 -0.96 -3.52 9.59
CA CYS A 101 -2.16 -4.22 10.00
C CYS A 101 -2.03 -5.66 9.48
N PRO A 102 -1.32 -6.56 10.18
CA PRO A 102 -1.08 -7.91 9.69
C PRO A 102 -2.41 -8.66 9.53
N ILE A 103 -2.63 -9.19 8.32
CA ILE A 103 -3.77 -10.05 8.01
C ILE A 103 -3.23 -11.33 7.36
N GLN A 104 -3.57 -12.48 7.93
CA GLN A 104 -3.22 -13.78 7.36
C GLN A 104 -3.75 -13.89 5.93
N ASP A 105 -2.99 -14.56 5.06
CA ASP A 105 -3.38 -14.69 3.65
C ASP A 105 -4.72 -15.40 3.47
N ASN A 106 -5.57 -14.84 2.61
CA ASN A 106 -6.98 -15.24 2.36
C ASN A 106 -7.93 -15.17 3.57
N ASP A 107 -7.51 -14.54 4.66
CA ASP A 107 -8.31 -14.40 5.87
C ASP A 107 -8.64 -12.92 6.17
N VAL A 108 -9.11 -12.68 7.38
CA VAL A 108 -9.43 -11.39 8.00
C VAL A 108 -8.61 -11.15 9.27
N THR A 109 -8.60 -9.91 9.74
CA THR A 109 -8.11 -9.56 11.09
C THR A 109 -9.31 -9.32 12.02
N SER A 110 -9.09 -8.86 13.26
CA SER A 110 -10.22 -8.46 14.10
C SER A 110 -10.90 -7.19 13.58
N ASP A 111 -12.18 -7.01 13.90
CA ASP A 111 -12.90 -5.79 13.54
C ASP A 111 -12.22 -4.54 14.13
N ASP A 112 -11.65 -4.64 15.34
CA ASP A 112 -10.91 -3.53 15.95
C ASP A 112 -9.64 -3.17 15.18
N GLN A 113 -8.88 -4.17 14.71
CA GLN A 113 -7.69 -3.93 13.90
C GLN A 113 -8.02 -3.35 12.53
N LEU A 114 -9.07 -3.86 11.87
CA LEU A 114 -9.54 -3.30 10.61
C LEU A 114 -10.05 -1.86 10.80
N LEU A 115 -10.71 -1.58 11.92
CA LEU A 115 -11.16 -0.23 12.27
C LEU A 115 -9.98 0.71 12.55
N CYS A 116 -8.92 0.26 13.22
CA CYS A 116 -7.66 1.02 13.34
C CYS A 116 -7.05 1.31 11.97
N ALA A 117 -7.03 0.34 11.06
CA ALA A 117 -6.53 0.52 9.70
C ALA A 117 -7.35 1.54 8.91
N LEU A 118 -8.68 1.46 9.01
CA LEU A 118 -9.59 2.41 8.38
C LEU A 118 -9.42 3.83 8.94
N ARG A 119 -9.29 4.00 10.26
CA ARG A 119 -8.99 5.29 10.88
C ARG A 119 -7.65 5.86 10.41
N THR A 120 -6.60 5.04 10.39
CA THR A 120 -5.28 5.46 9.89
C THR A 120 -5.39 5.93 8.45
N LEU A 121 -6.01 5.15 7.58
CA LEU A 121 -6.23 5.49 6.17
C LEU A 121 -6.91 6.85 6.03
N VAL A 122 -8.07 7.04 6.67
CA VAL A 122 -8.87 8.26 6.55
C VAL A 122 -8.13 9.47 7.12
N LYS A 123 -7.53 9.36 8.31
CA LYS A 123 -6.74 10.47 8.89
C LYS A 123 -5.61 10.91 7.99
N LYS A 124 -4.92 9.97 7.34
CA LYS A 124 -3.79 10.28 6.47
C LYS A 124 -4.25 10.98 5.19
N LEU A 125 -5.37 10.55 4.62
CA LEU A 125 -6.01 11.26 3.50
C LEU A 125 -6.45 12.68 3.88
N LEU A 126 -7.06 12.86 5.06
CA LEU A 126 -7.46 14.19 5.57
C LEU A 126 -6.26 15.11 5.85
N GLN A 127 -5.10 14.54 6.17
CA GLN A 127 -3.82 15.26 6.27
C GLN A 127 -3.22 15.61 4.90
N GLY A 128 -3.89 15.26 3.80
CA GLY A 128 -3.43 15.51 2.44
C GLY A 128 -2.33 14.57 1.97
N ARG A 129 -2.11 13.45 2.66
CA ARG A 129 -1.05 12.48 2.35
C ARG A 129 -1.46 11.52 1.25
N GLY A 130 -0.49 11.05 0.47
CA GLY A 130 -0.68 9.99 -0.53
C GLY A 130 -0.57 8.63 0.14
N VAL A 131 -1.66 7.87 0.17
CA VAL A 131 -1.74 6.58 0.86
C VAL A 131 -1.75 5.42 -0.12
N TYR A 132 -0.85 4.46 0.10
CA TYR A 132 -0.79 3.18 -0.61
C TYR A 132 -1.20 2.03 0.31
N VAL A 133 -2.35 1.42 0.06
CA VAL A 133 -2.80 0.21 0.77
C VAL A 133 -2.40 -1.02 -0.03
N HIS A 134 -1.71 -1.96 0.61
CA HIS A 134 -1.27 -3.16 -0.07
C HIS A 134 -1.32 -4.44 0.75
N CYS A 135 -1.42 -5.55 0.03
CA CYS A 135 -1.06 -6.88 0.53
C CYS A 135 -0.06 -7.50 -0.46
N TRP A 136 -0.05 -8.83 -0.61
CA TRP A 136 0.79 -9.45 -1.64
C TRP A 136 0.22 -9.25 -3.06
N GLY A 137 -0.98 -9.76 -3.32
CA GLY A 137 -1.64 -9.70 -4.64
C GLY A 137 -2.39 -8.40 -4.91
N GLY A 138 -2.79 -7.69 -3.85
CA GLY A 138 -3.48 -6.40 -3.94
C GLY A 138 -4.97 -6.46 -4.26
N HIS A 139 -5.66 -7.56 -3.91
CA HIS A 139 -7.09 -7.71 -4.19
C HIS A 139 -7.88 -8.27 -3.00
N GLY A 140 -7.41 -9.31 -2.31
CA GLY A 140 -8.11 -9.89 -1.14
C GLY A 140 -8.09 -8.96 0.09
N ARG A 141 -6.99 -9.01 0.86
CA ARG A 141 -6.81 -8.18 2.07
C ARG A 141 -6.92 -6.68 1.79
N THR A 142 -6.32 -6.22 0.67
CA THR A 142 -6.45 -4.84 0.19
C THR A 142 -7.91 -4.47 -0.05
N GLY A 143 -8.64 -5.30 -0.81
CA GLY A 143 -10.05 -5.08 -1.08
C GLY A 143 -10.89 -5.06 0.20
N THR A 144 -10.55 -5.86 1.21
CA THR A 144 -11.27 -5.82 2.50
C THR A 144 -11.19 -4.44 3.16
N LEU A 145 -10.00 -3.83 3.23
CA LEU A 145 -9.85 -2.49 3.81
C LEU A 145 -10.49 -1.41 2.93
N ILE A 146 -10.36 -1.50 1.61
CA ILE A 146 -10.96 -0.53 0.69
C ILE A 146 -12.49 -0.63 0.71
N CYS A 147 -13.06 -1.83 0.69
CA CYS A 147 -14.50 -2.01 0.79
C CYS A 147 -15.03 -1.58 2.17
N ALA A 148 -14.27 -1.78 3.26
CA ALA A 148 -14.60 -1.21 4.57
C ALA A 148 -14.67 0.33 4.53
N LEU A 149 -13.74 1.00 3.83
CA LEU A 149 -13.80 2.44 3.58
C LEU A 149 -15.08 2.83 2.82
N LEU A 150 -15.38 2.12 1.73
CA LEU A 150 -16.54 2.40 0.88
C LEU A 150 -17.86 2.30 1.65
N VAL A 151 -18.07 1.23 2.42
CA VAL A 151 -19.32 1.05 3.17
C VAL A 151 -19.44 2.02 4.35
N THR A 152 -18.33 2.37 5.01
CA THR A 152 -18.33 3.20 6.23
C THR A 152 -18.36 4.68 5.88
N CYS A 153 -17.53 5.12 4.92
CA CYS A 153 -17.31 6.54 4.63
C CYS A 153 -18.05 7.02 3.38
N TYR A 154 -18.57 6.14 2.53
CA TYR A 154 -19.36 6.52 1.33
C TYR A 154 -20.78 5.96 1.36
N GLY A 155 -21.16 5.26 2.44
CA GLY A 155 -22.52 4.76 2.64
C GLY A 155 -22.97 3.72 1.62
N LEU A 156 -22.03 3.09 0.91
CA LEU A 156 -22.34 2.03 -0.04
C LEU A 156 -22.78 0.76 0.68
N SER A 157 -23.68 0.00 0.05
CA SER A 157 -23.92 -1.38 0.46
C SER A 157 -22.68 -2.25 0.20
N PRO A 158 -22.51 -3.37 0.92
CA PRO A 158 -21.42 -4.31 0.66
C PRO A 158 -21.34 -4.78 -0.81
N ALA A 159 -22.49 -4.95 -1.46
CA ALA A 159 -22.56 -5.34 -2.87
C ALA A 159 -22.09 -4.22 -3.82
N GLU A 160 -22.47 -2.97 -3.56
CA GLU A 160 -21.99 -1.82 -4.35
C GLU A 160 -20.49 -1.59 -4.16
N ALA A 161 -19.98 -1.76 -2.93
CA ALA A 161 -18.56 -1.67 -2.63
C ALA A 161 -17.76 -2.76 -3.38
N GLU A 162 -18.27 -3.98 -3.42
CA GLU A 162 -17.70 -5.08 -4.18
C GLU A 162 -17.64 -4.77 -5.69
N ASP A 163 -18.76 -4.37 -6.27
CA ASP A 163 -18.87 -4.06 -7.69
C ASP A 163 -17.90 -2.94 -8.07
N LEU A 164 -17.81 -1.89 -7.24
CA LEU A 164 -16.93 -0.76 -7.46
C LEU A 164 -15.45 -1.16 -7.35
N TYR A 165 -15.06 -1.89 -6.31
CA TYR A 165 -13.69 -2.34 -6.14
C TYR A 165 -13.26 -3.28 -7.28
N ASN A 166 -14.12 -4.22 -7.66
CA ASN A 166 -13.85 -5.13 -8.78
C ASN A 166 -13.82 -4.41 -10.13
N LYS A 167 -14.55 -3.30 -10.30
CA LYS A 167 -14.39 -2.42 -11.46
C LYS A 167 -13.01 -1.77 -11.47
N ALA A 168 -12.54 -1.30 -10.32
CA ALA A 168 -11.21 -0.72 -10.17
C ALA A 168 -10.08 -1.74 -10.41
N GLU A 169 -10.23 -2.98 -9.94
CA GLU A 169 -9.28 -4.07 -10.20
C GLU A 169 -9.06 -4.34 -11.70
N ARG A 170 -10.07 -4.09 -12.55
CA ARG A 170 -9.96 -4.22 -14.02
C ARG A 170 -9.11 -3.13 -14.67
N LEU A 171 -8.81 -2.04 -13.95
CA LEU A 171 -7.91 -0.98 -14.42
C LEU A 171 -6.43 -1.37 -14.31
N ARG A 172 -6.13 -2.46 -13.58
CA ARG A 172 -4.77 -2.99 -13.46
C ARG A 172 -4.36 -3.68 -14.76
N GLY A 173 -3.26 -3.23 -15.35
CA GLY A 173 -2.68 -3.82 -16.58
C GLY A 173 -2.06 -5.21 -16.38
N ALA A 174 -1.88 -5.67 -15.14
CA ALA A 174 -1.33 -6.99 -14.81
C ALA A 174 -1.86 -7.48 -13.45
N ARG A 175 -2.07 -8.81 -13.32
CA ARG A 175 -2.59 -9.49 -12.11
C ARG A 175 -3.89 -8.87 -11.60
N ASN A 176 -4.95 -8.96 -12.39
CA ASN A 176 -6.30 -8.66 -11.90
C ASN A 176 -6.74 -9.71 -10.88
N GLY A 177 -7.30 -9.25 -9.77
CA GLY A 177 -7.98 -10.11 -8.81
C GLY A 177 -9.47 -9.85 -8.80
N ILE A 178 -10.17 -10.64 -8.00
CA ILE A 178 -11.54 -10.36 -7.59
C ILE A 178 -11.51 -10.28 -6.06
N TRP A 179 -12.25 -9.31 -5.53
CA TRP A 179 -12.64 -9.28 -4.13
C TRP A 179 -14.13 -9.69 -4.04
N PRO A 180 -14.54 -10.44 -3.01
CA PRO A 180 -13.73 -10.99 -1.93
C PRO A 180 -12.86 -12.18 -2.38
N GLY A 181 -11.72 -12.37 -1.71
CA GLY A 181 -10.91 -13.59 -1.86
C GLY A 181 -11.47 -14.79 -1.09
N SER A 182 -12.30 -14.53 -0.07
CA SER A 182 -12.97 -15.54 0.76
C SER A 182 -14.27 -15.00 1.36
N ALA A 183 -15.21 -15.88 1.74
CA ALA A 183 -16.49 -15.46 2.32
C ALA A 183 -16.31 -14.61 3.59
N VAL A 184 -15.34 -14.97 4.45
CA VAL A 184 -15.05 -14.25 5.70
C VAL A 184 -14.65 -12.79 5.48
N GLN A 185 -14.02 -12.46 4.34
CA GLN A 185 -13.69 -11.08 3.98
C GLN A 185 -14.94 -10.25 3.69
N ARG A 186 -15.91 -10.83 2.96
CA ARG A 186 -17.20 -10.18 2.72
C ARG A 186 -17.98 -10.02 4.02
N GLU A 187 -18.08 -11.09 4.81
CA GLU A 187 -18.76 -11.07 6.11
C GLU A 187 -18.16 -10.01 7.05
N GLN A 188 -16.85 -9.79 7.01
CA GLN A 188 -16.22 -8.71 7.77
C GLN A 188 -16.65 -7.33 7.28
N VAL A 189 -16.66 -7.06 5.98
CA VAL A 189 -17.11 -5.76 5.45
C VAL A 189 -18.60 -5.53 5.73
N GLU A 190 -19.43 -6.56 5.66
CA GLU A 190 -20.86 -6.48 6.00
C GLU A 190 -21.08 -5.96 7.43
N ARG A 191 -20.23 -6.37 8.38
CA ARG A 191 -20.31 -5.88 9.77
C ARG A 191 -20.03 -4.38 9.91
N PHE A 192 -19.33 -3.76 8.94
CA PHE A 192 -18.99 -2.33 8.94
C PHE A 192 -20.06 -1.47 8.27
N ALA A 193 -20.97 -2.05 7.48
CA ALA A 193 -22.04 -1.31 6.83
C ALA A 193 -22.91 -0.57 7.87
N GLY A 194 -23.12 0.74 7.66
CA GLY A 194 -23.89 1.59 8.57
C GLY A 194 -23.19 1.97 9.87
N ARG A 195 -21.94 1.56 10.10
CA ARG A 195 -21.15 2.06 11.24
C ARG A 195 -20.65 3.47 10.94
N ALA A 196 -20.72 4.36 11.93
CA ALA A 196 -20.00 5.63 11.87
C ALA A 196 -18.52 5.42 12.18
N LEU A 197 -17.64 6.15 11.49
CA LEU A 197 -16.21 6.14 11.78
C LEU A 197 -15.87 7.21 12.82
N ASP A 198 -15.57 6.79 14.05
CA ASP A 198 -14.93 7.64 15.05
C ASP A 198 -13.45 7.82 14.70
N LEU A 199 -13.06 9.04 14.34
CA LEU A 199 -11.68 9.37 14.00
C LEU A 199 -10.80 9.50 15.24
N ASP A 200 -11.30 9.76 16.44
CA ASP A 200 -10.46 10.00 17.62
C ASP A 200 -9.91 8.72 18.28
N GLY A 201 -10.31 7.56 17.76
CA GLY A 201 -9.84 6.26 18.23
C GLY A 201 -8.38 5.91 17.86
N PRO A 202 -7.91 4.73 18.31
CA PRO A 202 -6.56 4.25 18.07
C PRO A 202 -6.26 4.07 16.59
N LEU A 203 -5.00 4.31 16.24
CA LEU A 203 -4.43 4.17 14.90
C LEU A 203 -3.52 2.95 14.84
N LEU A 204 -3.22 2.50 13.63
CA LEU A 204 -2.23 1.45 13.41
C LEU A 204 -0.86 1.80 13.99
N PRO A 205 -0.13 0.80 14.51
CA PRO A 205 1.28 0.96 14.83
C PRO A 205 2.12 1.12 13.56
N PRO A 206 3.35 1.66 13.68
CA PRO A 206 4.30 1.68 12.58
C PRO A 206 4.65 0.26 12.11
N LEU A 207 5.02 0.13 10.84
CA LEU A 207 5.59 -1.11 10.31
C LEU A 207 7.02 -1.26 10.82
N GLU A 208 7.18 -2.15 11.80
CA GLU A 208 8.50 -2.61 12.21
C GLU A 208 8.99 -3.64 11.20
N GLU A 209 9.96 -3.27 10.37
CA GLU A 209 10.71 -4.29 9.63
C GLU A 209 11.60 -5.06 10.61
N PRO A 210 11.74 -6.41 10.46
CA PRO A 210 12.73 -7.11 11.23
C PRO A 210 14.06 -6.48 10.86
N ALA A 211 14.87 -6.08 11.85
CA ALA A 211 16.19 -5.52 11.62
C ALA A 211 16.87 -6.34 10.53
N VAL A 212 17.03 -5.73 9.35
CA VAL A 212 17.74 -6.37 8.25
C VAL A 212 19.13 -6.54 8.81
N PHE A 213 19.50 -7.78 9.16
CA PHE A 213 20.91 -8.11 9.36
C PHE A 213 21.56 -7.72 8.05
N ALA A 214 22.27 -6.58 8.08
CA ALA A 214 23.00 -6.07 6.93
C ALA A 214 23.76 -7.26 6.35
N ALA A 215 23.35 -7.72 5.17
CA ALA A 215 24.00 -8.81 4.51
C ALA A 215 25.48 -8.42 4.38
N PRO A 216 26.44 -9.18 4.96
CA PRO A 216 27.84 -8.75 5.10
C PRO A 216 28.63 -8.70 3.76
N TRP A 217 27.95 -8.62 2.61
CA TRP A 217 28.54 -8.77 1.28
C TRP A 217 28.43 -7.52 0.41
N VAL A 218 28.07 -6.37 0.97
CA VAL A 218 28.46 -5.08 0.37
C VAL A 218 29.96 -4.89 0.63
N VAL A 219 30.78 -5.61 -0.13
CA VAL A 219 32.22 -5.36 -0.21
C VAL A 219 32.38 -4.08 -1.03
N SER A 220 32.99 -3.10 -0.39
CA SER A 220 33.41 -1.83 -0.97
C SER A 220 34.11 -2.04 -2.33
N LEU A 221 33.55 -1.48 -3.39
CA LEU A 221 34.27 -1.24 -4.65
C LEU A 221 35.11 0.02 -4.49
N GLU A 222 36.12 -0.03 -3.63
CA GLU A 222 37.17 0.99 -3.60
C GLU A 222 38.56 0.34 -3.67
N GLN A 223 39.18 0.56 -4.83
CA GLN A 223 40.61 0.67 -5.06
C GLN A 223 41.45 -0.62 -4.90
N THR A 224 41.48 -1.43 -5.96
CA THR A 224 42.64 -2.29 -6.23
C THR A 224 43.43 -1.72 -7.40
N THR A 225 44.46 -0.92 -7.10
CA THR A 225 45.49 -0.54 -8.07
C THR A 225 46.28 -1.78 -8.49
N TRP A 226 46.36 -2.03 -9.79
CA TRP A 226 47.13 -3.12 -10.38
C TRP A 226 48.64 -2.76 -10.39
N PRO A 227 49.56 -3.57 -9.85
CA PRO A 227 50.98 -3.30 -10.02
C PRO A 227 51.45 -3.68 -11.43
N ALA A 228 52.18 -2.77 -12.07
CA ALA A 228 52.79 -2.94 -13.38
C ALA A 228 53.74 -4.15 -13.39
N ARG A 229 53.66 -4.97 -14.44
CA ARG A 229 54.60 -6.08 -14.68
C ARG A 229 55.98 -5.51 -14.96
N VAL A 230 56.94 -5.82 -14.09
CA VAL A 230 58.37 -5.65 -14.39
C VAL A 230 58.78 -6.83 -15.27
N THR A 231 59.13 -6.54 -16.53
CA THR A 231 59.86 -7.45 -17.41
C THR A 231 61.35 -7.27 -17.15
N THR A 232 62.01 -8.27 -16.57
CA THR A 232 63.47 -8.40 -16.63
C THR A 232 63.84 -9.35 -17.77
N ARG A 233 64.91 -8.96 -18.47
CA ARG A 233 65.53 -9.61 -19.64
C ARG A 233 66.01 -11.02 -19.37
#